data_AF-A0A389MT99-F1
#
_entry.id   AF-A0A389MT99-F1
#
_cell.length_a   1.000
_cell.length_b   1.000
_cell.length_c   1.000
_cell.angle_alpha   90.00
_cell.angle_beta   90.00
_cell.angle_gamma   90.00
#
_symmetry.space_group_name_H-M   'P 1'
#
loop_
_entity.id
_entity.type
_entity.pdbx_description
1 polymer ?
#
loop_
_entity_poly.entity_id
_entity_poly.type
_entity_poly.pdbx_seq_one_letter_code
_entity_poly.pdbx_strand_id
1 'polypeptide(L)'
;MRGLSVVMRSVSSGAVLASRSLPAAIAAAAVLAALTVPADARRGHKHARGGGYNPPYAAMVVDVKSGRVLHAVNEDSLRHPASITKVMTLYMLFEQMERGRFALDSDLTVSARAAAMAPSKLGFRPGATISVEDAIKAIVTKSANDVACAIGENIAGSEERFAELMTAKARALGMSRTNFANASGLPDADQVTTARDLTVLARAIQDRFPRYYKYFQTRSFAFRGRVIGNHNRLLGNVQGVDGIKTGYTRDSGFNLMTAAKSDDRQIVAIVLGGKSGASRDRIMADLVRANLPRAYAGARQTAPTTEIAERTRPAVVADAVSRTRTQVASAEEDVETTASTGGAEPLDILPGRAGTTTPGSAAGRAALPKAAQAYAASAAPSPFPAPAARSPSGKTEARLASVDAPAKTDPAKAEAPKALASGPRVVPTPWVIQLGAMDDEDKARSMLSQARAQAGGALAKAAPYTVKVEHGGATLYRARFSGFSEQDTAQDACKALKRSGFNCFATRS
;
A
#
# COMPACT_ATOMS: atom_id res chain seq x y z
N MET A 1 65.52 -54.63 15.13
CA MET A 1 65.53 -54.46 16.60
C MET A 1 64.14 -54.81 17.12
N ARG A 2 64.08 -55.85 17.98
CA ARG A 2 63.11 -56.16 19.08
C ARG A 2 61.62 -55.83 18.81
N GLY A 3 60.72 -56.80 18.64
CA GLY A 3 60.21 -57.75 19.67
C GLY A 3 59.03 -57.09 20.40
N LEU A 4 57.88 -57.67 20.76
CA LEU A 4 57.38 -59.04 21.05
C LEU A 4 55.83 -58.88 21.06
N SER A 5 55.03 -59.72 20.39
CA SER A 5 54.47 -61.02 20.80
C SER A 5 53.12 -61.01 21.54
N VAL A 6 52.13 -61.68 20.89
CA VAL A 6 51.27 -62.81 21.36
C VAL A 6 50.28 -62.48 22.51
N VAL A 7 49.00 -62.88 22.55
CA VAL A 7 48.46 -64.25 22.60
C VAL A 7 46.95 -64.28 22.22
N MET A 8 46.64 -65.32 21.46
CA MET A 8 45.36 -65.89 21.01
C MET A 8 44.70 -66.73 22.11
N ARG A 9 43.36 -66.76 22.23
CA ARG A 9 42.62 -68.03 22.46
C ARG A 9 41.09 -67.89 22.35
N SER A 10 40.58 -68.67 21.40
CA SER A 10 39.22 -69.18 21.23
C SER A 10 38.91 -70.26 22.28
N VAL A 11 37.61 -70.46 22.60
CA VAL A 11 36.84 -71.74 22.75
C VAL A 11 35.41 -71.28 23.15
N SER A 12 34.38 -71.33 22.29
CA SER A 12 33.58 -72.47 21.78
C SER A 12 32.42 -72.91 22.68
N SER A 13 31.30 -73.20 21.99
CA SER A 13 30.14 -74.03 22.38
C SER A 13 29.10 -73.36 23.29
N GLY A 14 27.78 -73.53 23.08
CA GLY A 14 27.08 -74.48 22.23
C GLY A 14 25.64 -74.03 21.98
N ALA A 15 25.06 -74.65 20.96
CA ALA A 15 23.74 -74.41 20.42
C ALA A 15 22.62 -75.06 21.26
N VAL A 16 21.38 -74.80 20.81
CA VAL A 16 20.25 -75.76 20.68
C VAL A 16 18.95 -75.35 21.40
N LEU A 17 17.99 -74.93 20.56
CA LEU A 17 16.55 -75.25 20.48
C LEU A 17 15.65 -75.07 21.72
N ALA A 18 14.62 -74.22 21.60
CA ALA A 18 13.20 -74.58 21.38
C ALA A 18 12.46 -74.83 22.71
N SER A 19 11.18 -74.57 22.95
CA SER A 19 10.05 -74.01 22.21
C SER A 19 8.89 -73.87 23.21
N ARG A 20 8.05 -72.84 23.05
CA ARG A 20 6.60 -72.77 23.34
C ARG A 20 6.05 -73.22 24.71
N SER A 21 5.41 -72.28 25.43
CA SER A 21 3.99 -72.38 25.88
C SER A 21 3.54 -71.16 26.71
N LEU A 22 2.41 -70.55 26.32
CA LEU A 22 1.51 -69.70 27.14
C LEU A 22 0.40 -70.62 27.75
N PRO A 23 -0.61 -70.20 28.56
CA PRO A 23 -0.89 -68.94 29.30
C PRO A 23 -1.49 -69.16 30.73
N ALA A 24 -1.75 -68.07 31.50
CA ALA A 24 -2.91 -67.85 32.41
C ALA A 24 -2.61 -66.65 33.35
N ALA A 25 -3.17 -65.46 33.16
CA ALA A 25 -4.51 -64.99 33.55
C ALA A 25 -4.63 -64.59 35.04
N ILE A 26 -4.57 -63.28 35.31
CA ILE A 26 -5.46 -62.61 36.27
C ILE A 26 -6.03 -61.36 35.58
N ALA A 27 -7.36 -61.37 35.44
CA ALA A 27 -8.19 -60.33 34.87
C ALA A 27 -8.47 -59.23 35.92
N ALA A 28 -8.51 -57.97 35.48
CA ALA A 28 -9.72 -57.14 35.38
C ALA A 28 -9.83 -56.05 36.47
N ALA A 29 -9.51 -54.83 36.07
CA ALA A 29 -10.22 -53.64 36.54
C ALA A 29 -10.57 -52.82 35.29
N ALA A 30 -11.85 -52.83 34.94
CA ALA A 30 -12.41 -52.21 33.76
C ALA A 30 -12.68 -50.71 33.99
N VAL A 31 -12.25 -49.92 33.00
CA VAL A 31 -12.97 -48.82 32.35
C VAL A 31 -13.81 -47.89 33.25
N LEU A 32 -13.30 -46.68 33.49
CA LEU A 32 -14.13 -45.48 33.49
C LEU A 32 -13.32 -44.25 33.03
N ALA A 33 -13.95 -43.47 32.15
CA ALA A 33 -13.61 -42.13 31.68
C ALA A 33 -12.51 -42.01 30.59
N ALA A 34 -13.01 -41.96 29.36
CA ALA A 34 -12.40 -41.31 28.22
C ALA A 34 -12.05 -39.83 28.48
N LEU A 35 -11.19 -39.31 27.59
CA LEU A 35 -10.87 -37.90 27.31
C LEU A 35 -9.69 -37.27 28.07
N THR A 36 -8.47 -37.62 27.64
CA THR A 36 -7.34 -36.68 27.68
C THR A 36 -6.56 -36.72 26.36
N VAL A 37 -7.22 -36.27 25.29
CA VAL A 37 -6.48 -35.62 24.20
C VAL A 37 -5.78 -34.42 24.84
N PRO A 38 -4.47 -34.19 24.65
CA PRO A 38 -3.84 -32.99 25.14
C PRO A 38 -4.51 -31.79 24.46
N ALA A 39 -5.29 -31.06 25.24
CA ALA A 39 -5.90 -29.79 24.88
C ALA A 39 -4.80 -28.71 24.85
N ASP A 40 -3.84 -28.84 23.93
CA ASP A 40 -2.91 -27.77 23.56
C ASP A 40 -3.17 -27.26 22.13
N ALA A 41 -4.41 -27.46 21.67
CA ALA A 41 -4.97 -26.84 20.48
C ALA A 41 -6.14 -25.93 20.89
N ARG A 42 -5.83 -24.79 21.54
CA ARG A 42 -6.67 -23.57 21.63
C ARG A 42 -5.98 -22.47 22.46
N ARG A 43 -4.74 -22.11 22.12
CA ARG A 43 -4.34 -20.71 22.33
C ARG A 43 -5.01 -19.90 21.23
N GLY A 44 -6.22 -19.45 21.52
CA GLY A 44 -6.89 -18.45 20.69
C GLY A 44 -5.93 -17.29 20.47
N HIS A 45 -5.59 -17.04 19.22
CA HIS A 45 -5.01 -15.77 18.81
C HIS A 45 -6.01 -14.69 19.21
N LYS A 46 -5.82 -14.11 20.40
CA LYS A 46 -6.36 -12.80 20.71
C LYS A 46 -5.78 -11.90 19.62
N HIS A 47 -6.61 -11.54 18.64
CA HIS A 47 -6.31 -10.44 17.75
C HIS A 47 -6.06 -9.25 18.66
N ALA A 48 -4.79 -8.88 18.81
CA ALA A 48 -4.38 -7.63 19.40
C ALA A 48 -4.93 -6.52 18.49
N ARG A 49 -6.19 -6.15 18.71
CA ARG A 49 -6.74 -4.89 18.22
C ARG A 49 -6.09 -3.80 19.06
N GLY A 50 -4.95 -3.30 18.58
CA GLY A 50 -4.20 -2.22 19.23
C GLY A 50 -2.69 -2.38 19.15
N GLY A 51 -2.12 -2.51 17.96
CA GLY A 51 -0.67 -2.43 17.75
C GLY A 51 -0.42 -1.71 16.44
N GLY A 52 0.06 -0.47 16.49
CA GLY A 52 0.53 0.20 15.27
C GLY A 52 1.63 -0.63 14.62
N TYR A 53 1.67 -0.67 13.27
CA TYR A 53 2.78 -1.23 12.53
C TYR A 53 4.08 -0.53 12.96
N ASN A 54 4.88 -1.17 13.80
CA ASN A 54 6.18 -0.66 14.23
C ASN A 54 7.25 -1.78 14.27
N PRO A 55 7.36 -2.66 13.25
CA PRO A 55 8.55 -3.48 13.14
C PRO A 55 9.77 -2.55 12.92
N PRO A 56 10.97 -2.96 13.33
CA PRO A 56 12.18 -2.22 13.01
C PRO A 56 12.28 -2.01 11.50
N TYR A 57 12.76 -0.84 11.08
CA TYR A 57 12.89 -0.53 9.66
C TYR A 57 13.79 -1.56 8.96
N ALA A 58 13.59 -1.74 7.66
CA ALA A 58 14.49 -2.49 6.81
C ALA A 58 15.23 -1.54 5.89
N ALA A 59 16.51 -1.80 5.64
CA ALA A 59 17.30 -1.00 4.71
C ALA A 59 18.36 -1.85 4.01
N MET A 60 18.71 -1.43 2.80
CA MET A 60 19.80 -2.03 2.05
C MET A 60 20.43 -1.00 1.12
N VAL A 61 21.76 -1.00 1.03
CA VAL A 61 22.52 -0.19 0.07
C VAL A 61 23.38 -1.13 -0.76
N VAL A 62 23.28 -1.03 -2.08
CA VAL A 62 24.02 -1.85 -3.03
C VAL A 62 24.80 -0.94 -3.98
N ASP A 63 26.06 -1.30 -4.18
CA ASP A 63 26.88 -0.78 -5.27
C ASP A 63 26.33 -1.26 -6.61
N VAL A 64 25.94 -0.34 -7.49
CA VAL A 64 25.34 -0.71 -8.79
C VAL A 64 26.34 -1.38 -9.71
N LYS A 65 27.61 -0.94 -9.67
CA LYS A 65 28.66 -1.36 -10.60
C LYS A 65 29.26 -2.72 -10.22
N SER A 66 29.47 -2.96 -8.94
CA SER A 66 30.08 -4.20 -8.43
C SER A 66 29.06 -5.20 -7.89
N GLY A 67 27.81 -4.78 -7.63
CA GLY A 67 26.77 -5.60 -7.01
C GLY A 67 26.98 -5.87 -5.51
N ARG A 68 28.02 -5.29 -4.91
CA ARG A 68 28.36 -5.51 -3.50
C ARG A 68 27.36 -4.82 -2.58
N VAL A 69 26.95 -5.53 -1.54
CA VAL A 69 26.16 -4.96 -0.45
C VAL A 69 27.06 -4.08 0.42
N LEU A 70 26.73 -2.80 0.55
CA LEU A 70 27.49 -1.82 1.33
C LEU A 70 26.89 -1.62 2.74
N HIS A 71 25.59 -1.86 2.86
CA HIS A 71 24.82 -1.79 4.09
C HIS A 71 23.58 -2.69 3.99
N ALA A 72 23.20 -3.36 5.08
CA ALA A 72 21.98 -4.16 5.14
C ALA A 72 21.47 -4.24 6.60
N VAL A 73 20.16 -4.06 6.77
CA VAL A 73 19.43 -4.21 8.02
C VAL A 73 18.06 -4.78 7.70
N ASN A 74 17.71 -5.95 8.27
CA ASN A 74 16.41 -6.60 8.05
C ASN A 74 16.03 -6.75 6.57
N GLU A 75 17.02 -6.89 5.68
CA GLU A 75 16.87 -6.67 4.24
C GLU A 75 15.96 -7.69 3.55
N ASP A 76 15.82 -8.88 4.13
CA ASP A 76 14.96 -9.99 3.66
C ASP A 76 13.61 -10.09 4.40
N SER A 77 13.35 -9.16 5.33
CA SER A 77 12.07 -9.07 6.03
C SER A 77 10.97 -8.66 5.06
N LEU A 78 9.82 -9.36 5.14
CA LEU A 78 8.64 -8.99 4.36
C LEU A 78 8.09 -7.65 4.84
N ARG A 79 7.81 -6.78 3.87
CA ARG A 79 7.32 -5.41 4.07
C ARG A 79 6.30 -5.08 3.00
N HIS A 80 5.31 -4.26 3.33
CA HIS A 80 4.43 -3.67 2.33
C HIS A 80 5.18 -2.55 1.59
N PRO A 81 5.28 -2.59 0.25
CA PRO A 81 6.03 -1.61 -0.54
C PRO A 81 5.39 -0.22 -0.56
N ALA A 82 4.07 -0.13 -0.34
CA ALA A 82 3.26 1.04 -0.66
C ALA A 82 3.54 1.51 -2.10
N SER A 83 3.50 2.83 -2.35
CA SER A 83 3.69 3.39 -3.70
C SER A 83 5.07 3.14 -4.35
N ILE A 84 6.02 2.47 -3.69
CA ILE A 84 7.22 1.96 -4.39
C ILE A 84 6.81 0.94 -5.46
N THR A 85 5.69 0.22 -5.30
CA THR A 85 5.10 -0.68 -6.30
C THR A 85 5.04 -0.06 -7.70
N LYS A 86 4.77 1.25 -7.80
CA LYS A 86 4.64 1.94 -9.09
C LYS A 86 5.94 1.98 -9.91
N VAL A 87 7.09 1.66 -9.31
CA VAL A 87 8.35 1.46 -10.07
C VAL A 87 8.24 0.24 -10.97
N MET A 88 7.60 -0.84 -10.51
CA MET A 88 7.32 -2.02 -11.36
C MET A 88 6.29 -1.67 -12.44
N THR A 89 5.26 -0.88 -12.10
CA THR A 89 4.27 -0.39 -13.06
C THR A 89 4.93 0.40 -14.20
N LEU A 90 5.86 1.29 -13.87
CA LEU A 90 6.64 2.02 -14.88
C LEU A 90 7.62 1.12 -15.64
N TYR A 91 8.27 0.17 -14.98
CA TYR A 91 9.15 -0.81 -15.65
C TYR A 91 8.37 -1.53 -16.76
N MET A 92 7.17 -2.02 -16.47
CA MET A 92 6.34 -2.72 -17.46
C MET A 92 5.78 -1.81 -18.55
N LEU A 93 5.46 -0.54 -18.23
CA LEU A 93 5.09 0.46 -19.22
C LEU A 93 6.26 0.76 -20.17
N PHE A 94 7.47 0.92 -19.64
CA PHE A 94 8.66 1.13 -20.46
C PHE A 94 8.96 -0.06 -21.37
N GLU A 95 8.70 -1.30 -20.93
CA GLU A 95 8.75 -2.47 -21.82
C GLU A 95 7.74 -2.37 -22.98
N GLN A 96 6.53 -1.87 -22.73
CA GLN A 96 5.56 -1.68 -23.81
C GLN A 96 6.02 -0.64 -24.82
N MET A 97 6.67 0.43 -24.33
CA MET A 97 7.20 1.49 -25.18
C MET A 97 8.41 1.01 -26.00
N GLU A 98 9.30 0.22 -25.40
CA GLU A 98 10.43 -0.41 -26.11
C GLU A 98 9.95 -1.34 -27.24
N ARG A 99 8.83 -2.04 -27.03
CA ARG A 99 8.18 -2.91 -28.02
C ARG A 99 7.34 -2.16 -29.06
N GLY A 100 7.29 -0.82 -29.00
CA GLY A 100 6.50 0.01 -29.91
C GLY A 100 4.99 -0.08 -29.72
N ARG A 101 4.50 -0.70 -28.64
CA ARG A 101 3.05 -0.79 -28.34
C ARG A 101 2.47 0.53 -27.84
N PHE A 102 3.30 1.36 -27.21
CA PHE A 102 2.94 2.71 -26.78
C PHE A 102 4.05 3.69 -27.14
N ALA A 103 3.67 4.87 -27.63
CA ALA A 103 4.54 6.03 -27.75
C ALA A 103 4.24 7.02 -26.59
N LEU A 104 5.07 8.04 -26.43
CA LEU A 104 4.92 9.05 -25.35
C LEU A 104 3.60 9.83 -25.45
N ASP A 105 3.11 10.02 -26.67
CA ASP A 105 1.86 10.71 -27.02
C ASP A 105 0.65 9.77 -27.14
N SER A 106 0.84 8.45 -26.96
CA SER A 106 -0.28 7.51 -26.91
C SER A 106 -1.18 7.81 -25.72
N ASP A 107 -2.48 7.70 -25.94
CA ASP A 107 -3.49 7.92 -24.90
C ASP A 107 -3.78 6.63 -24.13
N LEU A 108 -3.78 6.74 -22.80
CA LEU A 108 -4.24 5.71 -21.88
C LEU A 108 -5.65 6.06 -21.41
N THR A 109 -6.60 5.14 -21.60
CA THR A 109 -7.99 5.35 -21.17
C THR A 109 -8.11 5.14 -19.66
N VAL A 110 -8.78 6.05 -18.97
CA VAL A 110 -9.07 5.92 -17.54
C VAL A 110 -10.45 5.28 -17.36
N SER A 111 -10.49 4.06 -16.83
CA SER A 111 -11.74 3.37 -16.53
C SER A 111 -12.48 3.98 -15.33
N ALA A 112 -13.71 3.52 -15.10
CA ALA A 112 -14.45 3.86 -13.88
C ALA A 112 -13.74 3.39 -12.60
N ARG A 113 -13.10 2.22 -12.65
CA ARG A 113 -12.30 1.68 -11.54
C ARG A 113 -11.09 2.55 -11.27
N ALA A 114 -10.31 2.86 -12.29
CA ALA A 114 -9.13 3.73 -12.17
C ALA A 114 -9.50 5.10 -11.58
N ALA A 115 -10.57 5.73 -12.08
CA ALA A 115 -11.06 7.00 -11.54
C ALA A 115 -11.50 6.91 -10.05
N ALA A 116 -12.04 5.76 -9.64
CA ALA A 116 -12.52 5.50 -8.28
C ALA A 116 -11.39 5.23 -7.27
N MET A 117 -10.15 5.02 -7.71
CA MET A 117 -9.01 4.74 -6.82
C MET A 117 -8.85 5.77 -5.70
N ALA A 118 -8.41 5.32 -4.53
CA ALA A 118 -8.15 6.20 -3.39
C ALA A 118 -7.01 7.19 -3.71
N PRO A 119 -7.01 8.42 -3.15
CA PRO A 119 -5.87 9.34 -3.29
C PRO A 119 -4.56 8.75 -2.72
N SER A 120 -3.37 9.16 -3.15
CA SER A 120 -3.04 10.23 -4.11
C SER A 120 -3.51 9.93 -5.53
N LYS A 121 -4.12 10.91 -6.22
CA LYS A 121 -4.62 10.77 -7.60
C LYS A 121 -4.68 12.11 -8.34
N LEU A 122 -4.88 12.09 -9.65
CA LEU A 122 -5.09 13.30 -10.46
C LEU A 122 -6.58 13.67 -10.61
N GLY A 123 -7.49 12.71 -10.42
CA GLY A 123 -8.94 12.96 -10.38
C GLY A 123 -9.57 13.00 -11.78
N PHE A 124 -9.24 12.03 -12.61
CA PHE A 124 -9.89 11.86 -13.91
C PHE A 124 -11.36 11.42 -13.78
N ARG A 125 -12.17 11.79 -14.77
CA ARG A 125 -13.51 11.21 -14.97
C ARG A 125 -13.37 9.89 -15.74
N PRO A 126 -14.26 8.91 -15.52
CA PRO A 126 -14.29 7.71 -16.34
C PRO A 126 -14.39 8.05 -17.84
N GLY A 127 -13.63 7.35 -18.68
CA GLY A 127 -13.56 7.57 -20.12
C GLY A 127 -12.63 8.70 -20.56
N ALA A 128 -12.09 9.50 -19.62
CA ALA A 128 -11.05 10.46 -19.95
C ALA A 128 -9.73 9.75 -20.32
N THR A 129 -8.87 10.44 -21.07
CA THR A 129 -7.53 9.95 -21.43
C THR A 129 -6.41 10.74 -20.75
N ILE A 130 -5.25 10.12 -20.67
CA ILE A 130 -3.97 10.73 -20.27
C ILE A 130 -2.88 10.22 -21.21
N SER A 131 -2.03 11.10 -21.73
CA SER A 131 -0.89 10.66 -22.54
C SER A 131 0.09 9.84 -21.70
N VAL A 132 0.80 8.90 -22.34
CA VAL A 132 1.82 8.08 -21.66
C VAL A 132 2.87 8.94 -20.97
N GLU A 133 3.32 10.02 -21.59
CA GLU A 133 4.29 10.91 -20.96
C GLU A 133 3.75 11.55 -19.67
N ASP A 134 2.52 12.08 -19.71
CA ASP A 134 1.89 12.67 -18.53
C ASP A 134 1.59 11.60 -17.47
N ALA A 135 1.29 10.37 -17.89
CA ALA A 135 1.14 9.25 -16.97
C ALA A 135 2.45 8.95 -16.24
N ILE A 136 3.57 8.90 -16.95
CA ILE A 136 4.90 8.73 -16.34
C ILE A 136 5.18 9.87 -15.35
N LYS A 137 5.00 11.12 -15.78
CA LYS A 137 5.21 12.31 -14.93
C LYS A 137 4.31 12.30 -13.70
N ALA A 138 3.05 11.89 -13.83
CA ALA A 138 2.09 11.77 -12.73
C ALA A 138 2.49 10.70 -11.70
N ILE A 139 3.03 9.56 -12.16
CA ILE A 139 3.52 8.49 -11.28
C ILE A 139 4.75 8.94 -10.51
N VAL A 140 5.75 9.53 -11.18
CA VAL A 140 7.02 9.90 -10.53
C VAL A 140 6.87 11.09 -9.58
N THR A 141 5.97 12.04 -9.87
CA THR A 141 5.76 13.24 -9.05
C THR A 141 4.64 13.06 -8.01
N LYS A 142 3.39 12.94 -8.47
CA LYS A 142 2.19 12.87 -7.61
C LYS A 142 2.00 11.50 -6.98
N SER A 143 2.59 10.46 -7.56
CA SER A 143 2.33 9.08 -7.18
C SER A 143 0.87 8.69 -7.36
N ALA A 144 0.28 9.12 -8.49
CA ALA A 144 -1.15 9.01 -8.78
C ALA A 144 -1.62 7.55 -8.90
N ASN A 145 -2.60 7.16 -8.10
CA ASN A 145 -3.16 5.80 -8.03
C ASN A 145 -4.12 5.51 -9.18
N ASP A 146 -4.92 6.49 -9.57
CA ASP A 146 -5.80 6.42 -10.75
C ASP A 146 -5.00 6.15 -12.02
N VAL A 147 -3.88 6.87 -12.20
CA VAL A 147 -2.98 6.67 -13.33
C VAL A 147 -2.30 5.29 -13.29
N ALA A 148 -1.91 4.80 -12.11
CA ALA A 148 -1.27 3.49 -11.99
C ALA A 148 -2.24 2.35 -12.38
N CYS A 149 -3.48 2.42 -11.90
CA CYS A 149 -4.55 1.50 -12.28
C CYS A 149 -4.82 1.57 -13.79
N ALA A 150 -4.95 2.77 -14.36
CA ALA A 150 -5.15 2.97 -15.79
C ALA A 150 -4.01 2.37 -16.63
N ILE A 151 -2.74 2.58 -16.25
CA ILE A 151 -1.60 1.92 -16.92
C ILE A 151 -1.77 0.40 -16.89
N GLY A 152 -2.09 -0.18 -15.74
CA GLY A 152 -2.26 -1.62 -15.61
C GLY A 152 -3.38 -2.17 -16.50
N GLU A 153 -4.54 -1.52 -16.50
CA GLU A 153 -5.70 -1.89 -17.32
C GLU A 153 -5.41 -1.77 -18.82
N ASN A 154 -4.73 -0.71 -19.27
CA ASN A 154 -4.39 -0.55 -20.69
C ASN A 154 -3.32 -1.55 -21.17
N ILE A 155 -2.47 -2.06 -20.26
CA ILE A 155 -1.45 -3.07 -20.60
C ILE A 155 -2.03 -4.49 -20.60
N ALA A 156 -2.90 -4.81 -19.63
CA ALA A 156 -3.28 -6.18 -19.32
C ALA A 156 -4.79 -6.46 -19.42
N GLY A 157 -5.60 -5.47 -19.77
CA GLY A 157 -7.06 -5.54 -19.79
C GLY A 157 -7.72 -5.36 -18.42
N SER A 158 -7.06 -5.77 -17.34
CA SER A 158 -7.51 -5.56 -15.95
C SER A 158 -6.34 -5.33 -14.99
N GLU A 159 -6.61 -4.68 -13.86
CA GLU A 159 -5.60 -4.47 -12.81
C GLU A 159 -5.17 -5.78 -12.14
N GLU A 160 -6.09 -6.74 -11.97
CA GLU A 160 -5.79 -8.05 -11.39
C GLU A 160 -4.81 -8.82 -12.29
N ARG A 161 -5.09 -8.87 -13.60
CA ARG A 161 -4.18 -9.50 -14.56
C ARG A 161 -2.84 -8.77 -14.61
N PHE A 162 -2.85 -7.45 -14.51
CA PHE A 162 -1.61 -6.68 -14.43
C PHE A 162 -0.80 -7.05 -13.19
N ALA A 163 -1.41 -7.19 -12.02
CA ALA A 163 -0.74 -7.58 -10.78
C ALA A 163 -0.08 -8.97 -10.89
N GLU A 164 -0.76 -9.94 -11.50
CA GLU A 164 -0.18 -11.25 -11.80
C GLU A 164 1.06 -11.13 -12.68
N LEU A 165 0.99 -10.33 -13.74
CA LEU A 165 2.12 -10.08 -14.64
C LEU A 165 3.26 -9.32 -13.94
N MET A 166 2.95 -8.39 -13.04
CA MET A 166 3.96 -7.70 -12.21
C MET A 166 4.69 -8.70 -11.31
N THR A 167 3.98 -9.64 -10.69
CA THR A 167 4.58 -10.69 -9.84
C THR A 167 5.43 -11.64 -10.68
N ALA A 168 4.94 -12.10 -11.83
CA ALA A 168 5.72 -12.92 -12.76
C ALA A 168 6.99 -12.18 -13.21
N LYS A 169 6.89 -10.88 -13.51
CA LYS A 169 8.04 -10.04 -13.85
C LYS A 169 9.03 -9.93 -12.69
N ALA A 170 8.55 -9.72 -11.47
CA ALA A 170 9.40 -9.68 -10.29
C ALA A 170 10.20 -10.98 -10.14
N ARG A 171 9.54 -12.14 -10.30
CA ARG A 171 10.19 -13.46 -10.27
C ARG A 171 11.24 -13.61 -11.37
N ALA A 172 10.92 -13.20 -12.60
CA ALA A 172 11.85 -13.24 -13.72
C ALA A 172 13.10 -12.36 -13.49
N LEU A 173 12.94 -11.22 -12.79
CA LEU A 173 14.07 -10.36 -12.39
C LEU A 173 14.88 -10.92 -11.21
N GLY A 174 14.44 -12.00 -10.57
CA GLY A 174 15.09 -12.57 -9.38
C GLY A 174 14.58 -12.00 -8.05
N MET A 175 13.51 -11.21 -8.05
CA MET A 175 12.83 -10.74 -6.83
C MET A 175 11.96 -11.86 -6.26
N SER A 176 12.58 -12.87 -5.64
CA SER A 176 11.91 -14.12 -5.25
C SER A 176 10.94 -14.00 -4.07
N ARG A 177 10.99 -12.89 -3.32
CA ARG A 177 10.19 -12.64 -2.12
C ARG A 177 9.19 -11.49 -2.28
N THR A 178 8.89 -11.12 -3.54
CA THR A 178 7.97 -10.01 -3.86
C THR A 178 6.66 -10.51 -4.45
N ASN A 179 5.52 -10.08 -3.94
CA ASN A 179 4.22 -10.31 -4.55
C ASN A 179 3.50 -8.98 -4.72
N PHE A 180 2.99 -8.72 -5.92
CA PHE A 180 2.18 -7.56 -6.23
C PHE A 180 0.72 -7.98 -6.33
N ALA A 181 -0.17 -7.22 -5.69
CA ALA A 181 -1.62 -7.44 -5.72
C ALA A 181 -2.37 -6.34 -6.50
N ASN A 182 -1.72 -5.22 -6.79
CA ASN A 182 -2.28 -4.12 -7.58
C ASN A 182 -1.17 -3.25 -8.20
N ALA A 183 -1.53 -2.35 -9.11
CA ALA A 183 -0.58 -1.52 -9.85
C ALA A 183 -0.05 -0.33 -9.02
N SER A 184 -0.72 0.00 -7.92
CA SER A 184 -0.51 1.27 -7.22
C SER A 184 0.26 1.14 -5.91
N GLY A 185 0.27 -0.03 -5.27
CA GLY A 185 0.76 -0.14 -3.91
C GLY A 185 -0.26 0.28 -2.85
N LEU A 186 -1.56 0.34 -3.21
CA LEU A 186 -2.63 0.50 -2.22
C LEU A 186 -2.68 -0.73 -1.29
N PRO A 187 -3.10 -0.57 -0.02
CA PRO A 187 -3.04 -1.64 0.98
C PRO A 187 -3.72 -2.93 0.50
N ASP A 188 -2.97 -4.01 0.60
CA ASP A 188 -3.40 -5.37 0.33
C ASP A 188 -2.47 -6.31 1.14
N ALA A 189 -3.04 -7.35 1.76
CA ALA A 189 -2.30 -8.25 2.64
C ALA A 189 -1.26 -9.08 1.89
N ASP A 190 -1.54 -9.46 0.64
CA ASP A 190 -0.67 -10.26 -0.20
C ASP A 190 0.41 -9.42 -0.88
N GLN A 191 0.28 -8.09 -0.85
CA GLN A 191 1.25 -7.19 -1.46
C GLN A 191 2.47 -6.97 -0.57
N VAL A 192 3.52 -7.74 -0.82
CA VAL A 192 4.75 -7.76 -0.02
C VAL A 192 6.01 -7.69 -0.89
N THR A 193 7.10 -7.21 -0.32
CA THR A 193 8.44 -7.20 -0.92
C THR A 193 9.50 -7.22 0.18
N THR A 194 10.78 -7.15 -0.20
CA THR A 194 11.93 -7.02 0.68
C THR A 194 12.80 -5.84 0.25
N ALA A 195 13.68 -5.35 1.13
CA ALA A 195 14.63 -4.32 0.73
C ALA A 195 15.59 -4.87 -0.35
N ARG A 196 15.98 -6.15 -0.24
CA ARG A 196 16.80 -6.85 -1.24
C ARG A 196 16.16 -6.86 -2.62
N ASP A 197 14.93 -7.32 -2.73
CA ASP A 197 14.21 -7.40 -4.02
C ASP A 197 14.06 -6.01 -4.66
N LEU A 198 13.80 -4.98 -3.86
CA LEU A 198 13.71 -3.61 -4.37
C LEU A 198 15.05 -3.08 -4.90
N THR A 199 16.20 -3.51 -4.38
CA THR A 199 17.50 -3.15 -5.00
C THR A 199 17.66 -3.76 -6.39
N VAL A 200 17.11 -4.96 -6.62
CA VAL A 200 17.09 -5.62 -7.93
C VAL A 200 16.25 -4.81 -8.91
N LEU A 201 15.02 -4.44 -8.53
CA LEU A 201 14.16 -3.61 -9.37
C LEU A 201 14.79 -2.25 -9.69
N ALA A 202 15.39 -1.61 -8.69
CA ALA A 202 16.06 -0.32 -8.87
C ALA A 202 17.22 -0.40 -9.87
N ARG A 203 18.00 -1.49 -9.86
CA ARG A 203 19.07 -1.72 -10.84
C ARG A 203 18.50 -2.06 -12.21
N ALA A 204 17.52 -2.96 -12.29
CA ALA A 204 16.89 -3.37 -13.54
C ALA A 204 16.33 -2.20 -14.35
N ILE A 205 15.62 -1.27 -13.70
CA ILE A 205 15.05 -0.09 -14.39
C ILE A 205 16.13 0.88 -14.87
N GLN A 206 17.25 1.01 -14.15
CA GLN A 206 18.40 1.82 -14.58
C GLN A 206 19.12 1.18 -15.78
N ASP A 207 19.29 -0.14 -15.73
CA ASP A 207 20.06 -0.91 -16.71
C ASP A 207 19.34 -0.98 -18.06
N ARG A 208 18.06 -1.31 -18.03
CA ARG A 208 17.28 -1.55 -19.25
C ARG A 208 16.72 -0.26 -19.84
N PHE A 209 16.36 0.71 -18.99
CA PHE A 209 15.65 1.90 -19.42
C PHE A 209 16.36 3.21 -19.05
N PRO A 210 17.67 3.38 -19.32
CA PRO A 210 18.40 4.59 -18.93
C PRO A 210 17.79 5.87 -19.53
N ARG A 211 17.24 5.78 -20.75
CA ARG A 211 16.53 6.90 -21.41
C ARG A 211 15.27 7.33 -20.65
N TYR A 212 14.50 6.40 -20.11
CA TYR A 212 13.26 6.70 -19.37
C TYR A 212 13.51 6.94 -17.88
N TYR A 213 14.61 6.40 -17.33
CA TYR A 213 15.01 6.59 -15.95
C TYR A 213 15.12 8.08 -15.56
N LYS A 214 15.50 8.94 -16.50
CA LYS A 214 15.55 10.40 -16.29
C LYS A 214 14.24 11.01 -15.78
N TYR A 215 13.09 10.40 -16.05
CA TYR A 215 11.81 10.88 -15.52
C TYR A 215 11.77 10.88 -13.98
N PHE A 216 12.48 9.98 -13.30
CA PHE A 216 12.55 9.96 -11.83
C PHE A 216 13.23 11.19 -11.21
N GLN A 217 13.97 11.97 -12.01
CA GLN A 217 14.60 13.23 -11.60
C GLN A 217 13.65 14.43 -11.68
N THR A 218 12.42 14.25 -12.19
CA THR A 218 11.42 15.32 -12.33
C THR A 218 11.04 15.88 -10.97
N ARG A 219 11.39 17.15 -10.71
CA ARG A 219 11.08 17.83 -9.43
C ARG A 219 9.64 18.32 -9.35
N SER A 220 9.06 18.70 -10.49
CA SER A 220 7.69 19.17 -10.58
C SER A 220 7.08 18.85 -11.94
N PHE A 221 5.76 18.67 -11.96
CA PHE A 221 4.97 18.38 -13.15
C PHE A 221 3.81 19.36 -13.24
N ALA A 222 3.68 20.07 -14.36
CA ALA A 222 2.53 20.92 -14.63
C ALA A 222 1.46 20.09 -15.34
N PHE A 223 0.27 20.00 -14.76
CA PHE A 223 -0.85 19.27 -15.33
C PHE A 223 -2.14 20.06 -15.15
N ARG A 224 -2.84 20.33 -16.26
CA ARG A 224 -4.12 21.09 -16.29
C ARG A 224 -4.05 22.38 -15.46
N GLY A 225 -3.00 23.18 -15.68
CA GLY A 225 -2.80 24.46 -14.99
C GLY A 225 -2.31 24.37 -13.53
N ARG A 226 -2.01 23.16 -13.02
CA ARG A 226 -1.52 22.97 -11.65
C ARG A 226 -0.10 22.42 -11.64
N VAL A 227 0.78 23.05 -10.88
CA VAL A 227 2.13 22.54 -10.62
C VAL A 227 2.11 21.56 -9.46
N ILE A 228 2.60 20.36 -9.70
CA ILE A 228 2.63 19.26 -8.74
C ILE A 228 4.09 18.96 -8.39
N GLY A 229 4.47 19.15 -7.13
CA GLY A 229 5.81 18.82 -6.64
C GLY A 229 6.01 17.32 -6.42
N ASN A 230 7.26 16.86 -6.59
CA ASN A 230 7.67 15.50 -6.28
C ASN A 230 7.70 15.25 -4.76
N HIS A 231 7.25 14.07 -4.33
CA HIS A 231 7.31 13.64 -2.93
C HIS A 231 8.74 13.35 -2.43
N ASN A 232 9.69 13.09 -3.33
CA ASN A 232 11.07 12.81 -2.96
C ASN A 232 11.82 14.12 -2.66
N ARG A 233 11.84 14.49 -1.38
CA ARG A 233 12.52 15.68 -0.87
C ARG A 233 14.04 15.63 -0.93
N LEU A 234 14.64 14.48 -1.26
CA LEU A 234 16.10 14.36 -1.39
C LEU A 234 16.57 14.85 -2.77
N LEU A 235 15.69 14.85 -3.78
CA LEU A 235 16.02 15.38 -5.11
C LEU A 235 16.38 16.86 -5.02
N GLY A 236 17.63 17.18 -5.36
CA GLY A 236 18.18 18.53 -5.30
C GLY A 236 18.67 18.98 -3.92
N ASN A 237 18.41 18.22 -2.86
CA ASN A 237 18.83 18.54 -1.49
C ASN A 237 19.96 17.63 -0.98
N VAL A 238 20.09 16.42 -1.54
CA VAL A 238 21.20 15.49 -1.26
C VAL A 238 22.01 15.33 -2.53
N GLN A 239 23.31 15.61 -2.46
CA GLN A 239 24.22 15.50 -3.60
C GLN A 239 24.19 14.09 -4.19
N GLY A 240 24.13 14.02 -5.52
CA GLY A 240 24.13 12.77 -6.27
C GLY A 240 22.80 12.04 -6.34
N VAL A 241 21.80 12.37 -5.51
CA VAL A 241 20.49 11.70 -5.54
C VAL A 241 19.72 12.04 -6.82
N ASP A 242 19.33 11.01 -7.57
CA ASP A 242 18.70 11.15 -8.88
C ASP A 242 17.44 10.28 -9.07
N GLY A 243 16.84 9.80 -7.98
CA GLY A 243 15.59 9.03 -8.00
C GLY A 243 15.25 8.42 -6.64
N ILE A 244 14.36 7.44 -6.52
CA ILE A 244 13.43 6.94 -7.53
C ILE A 244 12.01 7.19 -7.05
N LYS A 245 11.64 6.64 -5.87
CA LYS A 245 10.24 6.69 -5.44
C LYS A 245 10.05 6.60 -3.93
N THR A 246 9.17 7.45 -3.40
CA THR A 246 8.65 7.38 -2.03
C THR A 246 7.41 6.47 -1.94
N GLY A 247 7.14 5.93 -0.76
CA GLY A 247 5.90 5.20 -0.46
C GLY A 247 5.43 5.43 0.98
N TYR A 248 4.11 5.44 1.19
CA TYR A 248 3.52 5.46 2.53
C TYR A 248 2.13 4.84 2.51
N THR A 249 1.88 3.96 3.47
CA THR A 249 0.56 3.55 3.96
C THR A 249 0.67 3.38 5.47
N ARG A 250 -0.47 3.28 6.17
CA ARG A 250 -0.47 3.00 7.61
C ARG A 250 0.26 1.68 7.91
N ASP A 251 0.10 0.68 7.06
CA ASP A 251 0.63 -0.68 7.26
C ASP A 251 2.07 -0.86 6.77
N SER A 252 2.63 0.12 6.05
CA SER A 252 4.01 0.06 5.57
C SER A 252 4.97 1.00 6.29
N GLY A 253 4.44 2.02 6.98
CA GLY A 253 5.26 3.15 7.42
C GLY A 253 5.77 3.98 6.23
N PHE A 254 6.82 4.77 6.44
CA PHE A 254 7.41 5.63 5.42
C PHE A 254 8.56 4.93 4.70
N ASN A 255 8.43 4.78 3.38
CA ASN A 255 9.34 4.02 2.52
C ASN A 255 10.03 4.94 1.50
N LEU A 256 11.23 4.54 1.07
CA LEU A 256 11.97 5.16 -0.04
C LEU A 256 12.91 4.19 -0.72
N MET A 257 12.82 4.20 -2.05
CA MET A 257 13.82 3.69 -2.96
C MET A 257 14.51 4.88 -3.62
N THR A 258 15.82 4.99 -3.46
CA THR A 258 16.63 6.04 -4.09
C THR A 258 17.84 5.46 -4.80
N ALA A 259 18.38 6.22 -5.75
CA ALA A 259 19.70 6.00 -6.29
C ALA A 259 20.50 7.30 -6.11
N ALA A 260 21.81 7.14 -5.99
CA ALA A 260 22.74 8.24 -5.92
C ALA A 260 24.00 7.93 -6.72
N LYS A 261 24.55 8.96 -7.36
CA LYS A 261 25.78 8.86 -8.16
C LYS A 261 26.74 10.03 -7.94
N SER A 262 28.02 9.73 -8.08
CA SER A 262 29.10 10.70 -8.35
C SER A 262 29.74 10.34 -9.70
N ASP A 263 30.75 11.09 -10.13
CA ASP A 263 31.38 10.95 -11.45
C ASP A 263 31.76 9.50 -11.79
N ASP A 264 32.25 8.75 -10.80
CA ASP A 264 32.76 7.40 -10.95
C ASP A 264 32.01 6.35 -10.11
N ARG A 265 30.99 6.71 -9.32
CA ARG A 265 30.34 5.79 -8.37
C ARG A 265 28.84 5.87 -8.43
N GLN A 266 28.18 4.75 -8.14
CA GLN A 266 26.73 4.66 -8.18
C GLN A 266 26.21 3.64 -7.16
N ILE A 267 25.20 4.03 -6.39
CA ILE A 267 24.53 3.19 -5.40
C ILE A 267 23.02 3.22 -5.59
N VAL A 268 22.36 2.14 -5.18
CA VAL A 268 20.93 2.12 -4.86
C VAL A 268 20.74 1.92 -3.36
N ALA A 269 19.80 2.65 -2.78
CA ALA A 269 19.51 2.60 -1.35
C ALA A 269 18.00 2.49 -1.11
N ILE A 270 17.62 1.55 -0.26
CA ILE A 270 16.23 1.24 0.11
C ILE A 270 16.06 1.45 1.61
N VAL A 271 14.96 2.08 2.01
CA VAL A 271 14.49 2.18 3.41
C VAL A 271 12.99 1.87 3.42
N LEU A 272 12.57 0.92 4.26
CA LEU A 272 11.18 0.50 4.44
C LEU A 272 10.80 0.57 5.92
N GLY A 273 9.59 1.02 6.24
CA GLY A 273 9.11 1.05 7.63
C GLY A 273 9.63 2.22 8.47
N GLY A 274 9.91 3.37 7.86
CA GLY A 274 10.27 4.58 8.59
C GLY A 274 9.10 5.09 9.46
N LYS A 275 9.39 5.61 10.65
CA LYS A 275 8.38 6.12 11.60
C LYS A 275 7.69 7.42 11.15
N SER A 276 8.41 8.24 10.39
CA SER A 276 7.93 9.51 9.83
C SER A 276 8.66 9.81 8.53
N GLY A 277 8.07 10.65 7.67
CA GLY A 277 8.72 11.09 6.43
C GLY A 277 10.09 11.72 6.69
N ALA A 278 10.20 12.58 7.71
CA ALA A 278 11.45 13.22 8.10
C ALA A 278 12.49 12.25 8.67
N SER A 279 12.07 11.26 9.47
CA SER A 279 12.97 10.23 9.98
C SER A 279 13.51 9.37 8.85
N ARG A 280 12.64 8.94 7.93
CA ARG A 280 13.01 8.20 6.73
C ARG A 280 13.98 8.99 5.85
N ASP A 281 13.71 10.28 5.63
CA ASP A 281 14.57 11.14 4.80
C ASP A 281 15.97 11.28 5.40
N ARG A 282 16.05 11.45 6.74
CA ARG A 282 17.34 11.50 7.46
C ARG A 282 18.12 10.20 7.32
N ILE A 283 17.49 9.05 7.63
CA ILE A 283 18.13 7.73 7.50
C ILE A 283 18.64 7.54 6.07
N MET A 284 17.84 7.87 5.07
CA MET A 284 18.26 7.72 3.67
C MET A 284 19.43 8.64 3.31
N ALA A 285 19.40 9.90 3.73
CA ALA A 285 20.50 10.83 3.48
C ALA A 285 21.80 10.38 4.14
N ASP A 286 21.73 9.84 5.36
CA ASP A 286 22.87 9.28 6.08
C ASP A 286 23.43 8.04 5.36
N LEU A 287 22.57 7.14 4.90
CA LEU A 287 22.97 5.97 4.11
C LEU A 287 23.66 6.38 2.80
N VAL A 288 23.11 7.35 2.07
CA VAL A 288 23.73 7.84 0.84
C VAL A 288 25.10 8.45 1.13
N ARG A 289 25.19 9.36 2.10
CA ARG A 289 26.43 10.05 2.47
C ARG A 289 27.52 9.09 2.93
N ALA A 290 27.17 8.08 3.72
CA ALA A 290 28.12 7.12 4.26
C ALA A 290 28.59 6.08 3.21
N ASN A 291 27.76 5.75 2.22
CA ASN A 291 28.03 4.62 1.32
C ASN A 291 28.42 5.00 -0.10
N LEU A 292 28.00 6.16 -0.62
CA LEU A 292 28.39 6.58 -1.98
C LEU A 292 29.92 6.69 -2.14
N PRO A 293 30.70 7.25 -1.19
CA PRO A 293 32.16 7.26 -1.29
C PRO A 293 32.82 5.88 -1.19
N ARG A 294 32.11 4.88 -0.63
CA ARG A 294 32.60 3.49 -0.47
C ARG A 294 32.30 2.61 -1.69
N ALA A 295 31.43 3.08 -2.59
CA ALA A 295 31.09 2.37 -3.82
C ALA A 295 32.27 2.35 -4.78
N TYR A 296 32.31 1.37 -5.66
CA TYR A 296 33.37 1.09 -6.60
C TYR A 296 33.43 2.16 -7.70
N ALA A 297 34.63 2.69 -7.91
CA ALA A 297 34.94 3.76 -8.86
C ALA A 297 35.11 3.29 -10.32
N GLY A 298 35.36 2.00 -10.54
CA GLY A 298 35.80 1.51 -11.84
C GLY A 298 34.67 1.35 -12.88
N ALA A 299 35.01 0.71 -13.99
CA ALA A 299 34.02 0.26 -14.98
C ALA A 299 33.09 -0.79 -14.37
N ARG A 300 31.85 -0.88 -14.88
CA ARG A 300 30.86 -1.83 -14.35
C ARG A 300 31.37 -3.28 -14.45
N GLN A 301 31.30 -4.02 -13.34
CA GLN A 301 31.73 -5.42 -13.23
C GLN A 301 30.56 -6.40 -13.32
N THR A 302 29.36 -5.99 -12.92
CA THR A 302 28.18 -6.86 -12.98
C THR A 302 27.55 -6.83 -14.36
N ALA A 303 27.03 -7.97 -14.80
CA ALA A 303 26.07 -8.00 -15.89
C ALA A 303 24.86 -7.08 -15.60
N PRO A 304 24.23 -6.52 -16.65
CA PRO A 304 22.95 -5.83 -16.51
C PRO A 304 21.92 -6.71 -15.80
N THR A 305 21.10 -6.13 -14.94
CA THR A 305 19.99 -6.82 -14.29
C THR A 305 18.86 -6.98 -15.29
N THR A 306 18.88 -8.08 -16.03
CA THR A 306 17.82 -8.47 -16.96
C THR A 306 16.99 -9.61 -16.39
N GLU A 307 15.85 -9.85 -17.01
CA GLU A 307 15.06 -11.04 -16.72
C GLU A 307 15.91 -12.29 -16.98
N ILE A 308 15.92 -13.18 -16.00
CA ILE A 308 16.38 -14.55 -16.21
C ILE A 308 15.39 -15.11 -17.22
N ALA A 309 15.88 -15.36 -18.45
CA ALA A 309 15.09 -16.05 -19.46
C ALA A 309 14.47 -17.26 -18.78
N GLU A 310 13.14 -17.31 -18.75
CA GLU A 310 12.41 -18.47 -18.28
C GLU A 310 13.04 -19.64 -19.04
N ARG A 311 13.80 -20.49 -18.33
CA ARG A 311 14.40 -21.67 -18.95
C ARG A 311 13.23 -22.34 -19.61
N THR A 312 13.18 -22.28 -20.93
CA THR A 312 12.18 -22.96 -21.73
C THR A 312 12.20 -24.37 -21.20
N ARG A 313 11.16 -24.76 -20.45
CA ARG A 313 10.97 -26.17 -20.14
C ARG A 313 11.03 -26.83 -21.51
N PRO A 314 11.95 -27.76 -21.77
CA PRO A 314 11.93 -28.46 -23.03
C PRO A 314 10.50 -28.94 -23.19
N ALA A 315 9.87 -28.55 -24.30
CA ALA A 315 8.62 -29.17 -24.68
C ALA A 315 8.91 -30.67 -24.58
N VAL A 316 8.16 -31.38 -23.75
CA VAL A 316 8.15 -32.84 -23.78
C VAL A 316 7.61 -33.13 -25.18
N VAL A 317 8.53 -33.33 -26.12
CA VAL A 317 8.23 -33.86 -27.43
C VAL A 317 7.66 -35.23 -27.11
N ALA A 318 6.34 -35.36 -27.24
CA ALA A 318 5.71 -36.67 -27.25
C ALA A 318 6.46 -37.49 -28.32
N ASP A 319 7.05 -38.60 -27.90
CA ASP A 319 7.75 -39.54 -28.77
C ASP A 319 6.89 -39.82 -30.00
N ALA A 320 7.34 -39.34 -31.15
CA ALA A 320 6.82 -39.76 -32.43
C ALA A 320 7.22 -41.22 -32.59
N VAL A 321 6.23 -42.11 -32.54
CA VAL A 321 6.38 -43.54 -32.82
C VAL A 321 7.06 -43.70 -34.18
N SER A 322 8.32 -44.11 -34.14
CA SER A 322 9.12 -44.47 -35.30
C SER A 322 8.47 -45.68 -35.97
N ARG A 323 7.80 -45.46 -37.11
CA ARG A 323 7.40 -46.55 -38.01
C ARG A 323 8.56 -46.82 -38.94
N THR A 324 9.30 -47.88 -38.63
CA THR A 324 10.33 -48.45 -39.49
C THR A 324 9.72 -48.87 -40.83
N ARG A 325 10.30 -48.35 -41.92
CA ARG A 325 9.97 -48.69 -43.31
C ARG A 325 10.74 -49.95 -43.70
N THR A 326 10.04 -51.07 -43.89
CA THR A 326 10.56 -52.23 -44.63
C THR A 326 10.03 -52.14 -46.06
N GLN A 327 10.95 -52.10 -47.04
CA GLN A 327 10.63 -52.23 -48.46
C GLN A 327 10.61 -53.70 -48.86
N VAL A 328 9.58 -54.17 -49.59
CA VAL A 328 9.69 -55.26 -50.59
C VAL A 328 8.64 -55.09 -51.70
N ALA A 329 9.14 -55.03 -52.94
CA ALA A 329 8.65 -55.48 -54.26
C ALA A 329 7.18 -55.28 -54.75
N SER A 330 7.12 -54.58 -55.89
CA SER A 330 6.49 -54.96 -57.19
C SER A 330 5.03 -55.39 -57.28
N ALA A 331 4.21 -54.63 -58.03
CA ALA A 331 3.55 -55.06 -59.27
C ALA A 331 2.66 -53.93 -59.83
N GLU A 332 2.43 -54.01 -61.13
CA GLU A 332 1.85 -53.04 -62.06
C GLU A 332 0.34 -52.76 -61.85
N GLU A 333 -0.14 -51.59 -62.29
CA GLU A 333 -1.13 -51.42 -63.38
C GLU A 333 -1.88 -50.07 -63.28
N ASP A 334 -2.12 -49.52 -64.47
CA ASP A 334 -2.81 -48.28 -64.79
C ASP A 334 -4.30 -48.28 -64.38
N VAL A 335 -4.90 -47.09 -64.26
CA VAL A 335 -5.98 -46.61 -65.14
C VAL A 335 -6.67 -45.37 -64.57
N GLU A 336 -7.03 -44.53 -65.53
CA GLU A 336 -7.47 -43.17 -65.60
C GLU A 336 -8.90 -42.89 -65.09
N THR A 337 -9.15 -41.59 -64.98
CA THR A 337 -10.37 -40.90 -64.55
C THR A 337 -11.43 -40.93 -65.64
N THR A 338 -12.71 -41.14 -65.29
CA THR A 338 -13.84 -40.66 -66.13
C THR A 338 -15.02 -40.19 -65.29
N ALA A 339 -15.54 -39.04 -65.68
CA ALA A 339 -16.79 -38.43 -65.24
C ALA A 339 -18.03 -39.24 -65.67
N SER A 340 -19.15 -39.08 -64.96
CA SER A 340 -20.48 -39.13 -65.59
C SER A 340 -21.55 -38.43 -64.76
N THR A 341 -22.35 -37.66 -65.49
CA THR A 341 -23.52 -36.83 -65.18
C THR A 341 -24.82 -37.61 -64.92
N GLY A 342 -25.78 -36.90 -64.31
CA GLY A 342 -27.23 -37.16 -64.36
C GLY A 342 -27.84 -37.23 -62.95
N GLY A 343 -28.79 -36.42 -62.51
CA GLY A 343 -29.76 -35.54 -63.17
C GLY A 343 -31.14 -35.84 -62.57
N ALA A 344 -31.69 -34.91 -61.76
CA ALA A 344 -33.12 -34.70 -61.51
C ALA A 344 -33.35 -33.67 -60.37
N GLU A 345 -33.85 -32.50 -60.73
CA GLU A 345 -34.54 -31.48 -59.91
C GLU A 345 -36.06 -31.84 -59.83
N PRO A 346 -36.95 -31.07 -59.15
CA PRO A 346 -36.87 -30.40 -57.84
C PRO A 346 -38.17 -30.59 -57.00
N LEU A 347 -38.20 -30.06 -55.77
CA LEU A 347 -39.46 -29.71 -55.09
C LEU A 347 -39.33 -28.36 -54.37
N ASP A 348 -39.98 -27.35 -54.95
CA ASP A 348 -40.25 -26.02 -54.39
C ASP A 348 -41.27 -26.09 -53.24
N ILE A 349 -41.02 -25.38 -52.12
CA ILE A 349 -42.06 -24.68 -51.35
C ILE A 349 -41.49 -23.34 -50.83
N LEU A 350 -42.16 -22.26 -51.25
CA LEU A 350 -41.93 -20.84 -50.95
C LEU A 350 -42.37 -20.40 -49.53
N PRO A 351 -42.08 -19.15 -49.10
CA PRO A 351 -41.89 -18.76 -47.71
C PRO A 351 -43.13 -18.15 -47.03
N GLY A 352 -43.23 -18.34 -45.71
CA GLY A 352 -44.25 -17.73 -44.85
C GLY A 352 -43.78 -16.43 -44.20
N ARG A 353 -44.45 -15.33 -44.55
CA ARG A 353 -44.37 -14.01 -43.93
C ARG A 353 -45.42 -13.90 -42.82
N ALA A 354 -45.04 -13.44 -41.63
CA ALA A 354 -45.90 -12.83 -40.62
C ALA A 354 -44.98 -11.90 -39.78
N GLY A 355 -45.31 -10.65 -39.46
CA GLY A 355 -46.60 -10.08 -39.17
C GLY A 355 -46.49 -9.45 -37.77
N THR A 356 -46.37 -8.13 -37.74
CA THR A 356 -46.23 -7.24 -36.58
C THR A 356 -47.29 -7.47 -35.51
N THR A 357 -46.93 -7.46 -34.22
CA THR A 357 -47.78 -6.90 -33.14
C THR A 357 -46.95 -6.52 -31.91
N THR A 358 -47.15 -5.29 -31.45
CA THR A 358 -46.93 -4.85 -30.06
C THR A 358 -48.22 -5.13 -29.29
N PRO A 359 -48.16 -5.58 -28.03
CA PRO A 359 -48.89 -4.85 -26.99
C PRO A 359 -48.08 -4.67 -25.70
N GLY A 360 -48.36 -3.56 -25.02
CA GLY A 360 -47.73 -3.19 -23.76
C GLY A 360 -48.30 -3.88 -22.52
N SER A 361 -47.51 -3.75 -21.44
CA SER A 361 -47.83 -3.77 -20.00
C SER A 361 -48.93 -4.69 -19.48
N ALA A 362 -48.53 -5.68 -18.66
CA ALA A 362 -48.75 -5.63 -17.21
C ALA A 362 -48.09 -6.79 -16.44
N ALA A 363 -47.42 -6.43 -15.34
CA ALA A 363 -47.35 -7.09 -14.03
C ALA A 363 -46.85 -8.55 -13.90
N GLY A 364 -45.61 -8.67 -13.41
CA GLY A 364 -45.10 -9.85 -12.71
C GLY A 364 -43.87 -9.47 -11.88
N ARG A 365 -44.09 -8.99 -10.64
CA ARG A 365 -43.05 -8.53 -9.71
C ARG A 365 -42.24 -9.73 -9.19
N ALA A 366 -40.93 -9.75 -9.46
CA ALA A 366 -39.94 -10.48 -8.68
C ALA A 366 -38.95 -9.48 -8.07
N ALA A 367 -38.79 -9.53 -6.75
CA ALA A 367 -38.05 -8.57 -5.94
C ALA A 367 -36.52 -8.78 -6.00
N LEU A 368 -35.77 -7.68 -6.09
CA LEU A 368 -34.32 -7.60 -5.90
C LEU A 368 -33.98 -6.95 -4.54
N PRO A 369 -32.83 -7.30 -3.91
CA PRO A 369 -32.60 -7.02 -2.49
C PRO A 369 -32.25 -5.56 -2.16
N LYS A 370 -32.67 -5.14 -0.95
CA LYS A 370 -32.50 -3.80 -0.36
C LYS A 370 -31.03 -3.50 -0.03
N ALA A 371 -30.29 -2.97 -0.99
CA ALA A 371 -29.01 -2.29 -0.72
C ALA A 371 -28.67 -1.26 -1.83
N ALA A 372 -29.66 -0.50 -2.29
CA ALA A 372 -29.42 0.66 -3.16
C ALA A 372 -30.71 1.49 -3.26
N GLN A 373 -30.93 2.39 -2.30
CA GLN A 373 -31.88 3.50 -2.47
C GLN A 373 -31.73 4.46 -1.30
N ALA A 374 -30.99 5.56 -1.51
CA ALA A 374 -31.27 6.88 -0.93
C ALA A 374 -30.24 7.90 -1.43
N TYR A 375 -30.31 8.26 -2.72
CA TYR A 375 -29.78 9.55 -3.21
C TYR A 375 -30.58 9.96 -4.45
N ALA A 376 -31.53 10.89 -4.26
CA ALA A 376 -31.81 12.02 -5.14
C ALA A 376 -33.21 12.61 -4.87
N ALA A 377 -33.25 13.81 -4.30
CA ALA A 377 -34.26 14.86 -4.44
C ALA A 377 -33.74 16.08 -3.65
N SER A 378 -33.82 17.35 -4.03
CA SER A 378 -34.36 18.05 -5.21
C SER A 378 -33.90 19.53 -5.16
N ALA A 379 -33.58 20.09 -6.33
CA ALA A 379 -33.74 21.47 -6.85
C ALA A 379 -33.69 22.76 -5.98
N ALA A 380 -32.68 23.61 -6.31
CA ALA A 380 -32.72 25.05 -6.71
C ALA A 380 -33.25 26.18 -5.75
N PRO A 381 -33.12 27.50 -6.07
CA PRO A 381 -31.92 28.36 -6.21
C PRO A 381 -31.91 29.61 -5.27
N SER A 382 -30.76 30.34 -5.24
CA SER A 382 -30.37 31.70 -4.73
C SER A 382 -31.45 32.80 -4.49
N PRO A 383 -31.24 33.95 -3.75
CA PRO A 383 -30.00 34.79 -3.69
C PRO A 383 -29.71 35.62 -2.39
N PHE A 384 -28.55 36.30 -2.43
CA PHE A 384 -27.99 37.34 -1.54
C PHE A 384 -28.93 38.54 -1.23
N PRO A 385 -28.73 39.31 -0.13
CA PRO A 385 -27.85 40.49 -0.21
C PRO A 385 -26.94 40.80 1.00
N ALA A 386 -25.99 41.68 0.66
CA ALA A 386 -24.80 42.22 1.28
C ALA A 386 -25.01 43.13 2.53
N PRO A 387 -23.90 43.58 3.17
CA PRO A 387 -23.84 44.00 4.57
C PRO A 387 -23.67 45.53 4.75
N ALA A 388 -23.87 46.01 5.98
CA ALA A 388 -23.35 47.29 6.45
C ALA A 388 -23.46 47.33 7.99
N ALA A 389 -22.64 48.01 8.78
CA ALA A 389 -21.32 48.59 8.66
C ALA A 389 -21.01 49.18 10.06
N ARG A 390 -19.72 49.32 10.38
CA ARG A 390 -19.15 50.36 11.27
C ARG A 390 -19.37 50.25 12.79
N SER A 391 -18.34 49.71 13.48
CA SER A 391 -17.28 50.46 14.21
C SER A 391 -17.60 51.87 14.75
N PRO A 392 -16.78 52.42 15.69
CA PRO A 392 -15.97 51.76 16.72
C PRO A 392 -15.94 52.57 18.06
N SER A 393 -14.98 52.21 18.91
CA SER A 393 -14.37 53.05 19.95
C SER A 393 -15.13 53.06 21.27
N GLY A 394 -14.53 52.72 22.40
CA GLY A 394 -13.15 52.44 22.70
C GLY A 394 -12.93 52.76 24.18
N LYS A 395 -11.94 52.06 24.77
CA LYS A 395 -11.14 52.51 25.92
C LYS A 395 -11.90 52.62 27.26
N THR A 396 -11.41 52.20 28.42
CA THR A 396 -10.12 51.65 28.86
C THR A 396 -10.30 51.28 30.35
N GLU A 397 -9.37 50.47 30.88
CA GLU A 397 -9.04 50.23 32.31
C GLU A 397 -10.08 49.54 33.21
N ALA A 398 -9.82 48.30 33.70
CA ALA A 398 -8.85 47.92 34.75
C ALA A 398 -9.35 48.41 36.14
N ARG A 399 -9.41 47.62 37.22
CA ARG A 399 -8.67 46.42 37.64
C ARG A 399 -9.40 45.84 38.88
N LEU A 400 -9.21 44.52 39.10
CA LEU A 400 -9.22 43.70 40.34
C LEU A 400 -9.43 44.44 41.68
N ALA A 401 -9.95 43.90 42.77
CA ALA A 401 -10.44 42.60 43.28
C ALA A 401 -11.14 42.98 44.62
N SER A 402 -11.99 42.20 45.29
CA SER A 402 -11.66 40.98 46.02
C SER A 402 -12.96 40.32 46.52
N VAL A 403 -12.79 39.09 46.96
CA VAL A 403 -13.79 38.06 47.25
C VAL A 403 -14.19 38.12 48.72
N ASP A 404 -15.48 37.93 49.03
CA ASP A 404 -15.95 37.20 50.22
C ASP A 404 -17.36 36.64 49.97
N ALA A 405 -17.55 35.37 50.31
CA ALA A 405 -18.83 34.66 50.42
C ALA A 405 -19.08 34.39 51.93
N PRO A 406 -20.11 33.65 52.41
CA PRO A 406 -21.27 33.02 51.76
C PRO A 406 -22.61 33.21 52.54
N ALA A 407 -23.77 32.84 51.96
CA ALA A 407 -24.86 32.06 52.62
C ALA A 407 -26.19 32.02 51.83
N LYS A 408 -26.57 30.79 51.46
CA LYS A 408 -27.90 30.14 51.57
C LYS A 408 -29.17 30.83 51.00
N THR A 409 -29.66 30.30 49.89
CA THR A 409 -31.07 30.26 49.42
C THR A 409 -31.77 28.99 49.98
N ASP A 410 -33.09 28.91 50.18
CA ASP A 410 -34.20 28.66 49.23
C ASP A 410 -35.53 28.44 50.05
N PRO A 411 -36.79 28.32 49.51
CA PRO A 411 -37.15 27.83 48.17
C PRO A 411 -38.45 28.37 47.46
N ALA A 412 -38.59 27.92 46.20
CA ALA A 412 -39.81 27.53 45.45
C ALA A 412 -40.66 28.57 44.68
N LYS A 413 -40.70 28.45 43.33
CA LYS A 413 -41.80 27.78 42.57
C LYS A 413 -41.60 27.78 41.02
N ALA A 414 -41.63 26.56 40.42
CA ALA A 414 -42.06 26.12 39.06
C ALA A 414 -41.50 26.78 37.77
N GLU A 415 -41.26 26.16 36.61
CA GLU A 415 -41.11 24.78 36.05
C GLU A 415 -40.62 24.96 34.58
N ALA A 416 -40.00 23.94 33.96
CA ALA A 416 -39.09 23.95 32.78
C ALA A 416 -39.79 23.82 31.38
N PRO A 417 -39.12 23.68 30.18
CA PRO A 417 -37.67 23.57 29.90
C PRO A 417 -37.06 24.26 28.63
N LYS A 418 -35.72 24.43 28.71
CA LYS A 418 -34.67 24.38 27.65
C LYS A 418 -34.54 25.48 26.57
N ALA A 419 -33.50 26.29 26.74
CA ALA A 419 -32.31 26.23 25.88
C ALA A 419 -31.06 26.77 26.62
N LEU A 420 -30.23 25.87 27.15
CA LEU A 420 -28.88 26.20 27.60
C LEU A 420 -28.01 26.47 26.37
N ALA A 421 -27.63 27.72 26.17
CA ALA A 421 -26.47 28.09 25.37
C ALA A 421 -25.48 28.84 26.28
N SER A 422 -24.46 28.15 26.76
CA SER A 422 -23.20 28.77 27.19
C SER A 422 -22.12 27.70 27.43
N GLY A 423 -21.38 27.37 26.36
CA GLY A 423 -20.02 26.85 26.52
C GLY A 423 -19.09 27.93 27.11
N PRO A 424 -17.98 27.57 27.75
CA PRO A 424 -17.12 28.51 28.48
C PRO A 424 -16.53 29.59 27.56
N ARG A 425 -16.51 30.86 28.04
CA ARG A 425 -15.88 32.01 27.36
C ARG A 425 -14.42 31.72 27.04
N VAL A 426 -14.13 31.52 25.76
CA VAL A 426 -12.76 31.39 25.23
C VAL A 426 -12.08 32.75 25.32
N VAL A 427 -10.96 32.84 26.05
CA VAL A 427 -10.13 34.05 26.04
C VAL A 427 -9.36 34.07 24.71
N PRO A 428 -9.54 35.07 23.84
CA PRO A 428 -8.78 35.16 22.60
C PRO A 428 -7.33 35.42 22.96
N THR A 429 -6.50 34.38 22.81
CA THR A 429 -5.07 34.44 23.04
C THR A 429 -4.38 34.22 21.70
N PRO A 430 -3.24 34.88 21.45
CA PRO A 430 -2.57 34.80 20.15
C PRO A 430 -2.15 33.38 19.80
N TRP A 431 -1.93 32.51 20.80
CA TRP A 431 -1.58 31.11 20.61
C TRP A 431 -2.56 30.17 21.28
N VAL A 432 -2.94 29.12 20.55
CA VAL A 432 -3.76 28.02 21.02
C VAL A 432 -3.07 26.70 20.71
N ILE A 433 -3.33 25.68 21.51
CA ILE A 433 -2.87 24.33 21.25
C ILE A 433 -4.06 23.43 20.93
N GLN A 434 -3.91 22.57 19.93
CA GLN A 434 -4.93 21.62 19.50
C GLN A 434 -4.45 20.19 19.70
N LEU A 435 -5.27 19.38 20.35
CA LEU A 435 -4.94 17.99 20.67
C LEU A 435 -5.47 17.01 19.61
N GLY A 436 -6.61 17.34 19.00
CA GLY A 436 -7.24 16.50 17.97
C GLY A 436 -8.60 17.05 17.54
N ALA A 437 -9.26 16.31 16.65
CA ALA A 437 -10.64 16.54 16.25
C ALA A 437 -11.41 15.21 16.36
N MET A 438 -12.52 15.22 17.11
CA MET A 438 -13.36 14.04 17.35
C MET A 438 -14.68 14.15 16.61
N ASP A 439 -15.33 13.02 16.37
CA ASP A 439 -16.69 12.93 15.81
C ASP A 439 -17.77 13.39 16.80
N ASP A 440 -17.43 13.47 18.08
CA ASP A 440 -18.34 13.74 19.18
C ASP A 440 -17.77 14.80 20.15
N GLU A 441 -18.64 15.69 20.66
CA GLU A 441 -18.22 16.80 21.52
C GLU A 441 -17.79 16.32 22.91
N ASP A 442 -18.47 15.33 23.48
CA ASP A 442 -18.15 14.80 24.80
C ASP A 442 -16.84 14.02 24.79
N LYS A 443 -16.53 13.31 23.69
CA LYS A 443 -15.19 12.73 23.48
C LYS A 443 -14.10 13.79 23.41
N ALA A 444 -14.36 14.91 22.74
CA ALA A 444 -13.41 16.02 22.68
C ALA A 444 -13.19 16.68 24.06
N ARG A 445 -14.27 16.86 24.85
CA ARG A 445 -14.18 17.37 26.23
C ARG A 445 -13.47 16.40 27.17
N SER A 446 -13.72 15.10 27.05
CA SER A 446 -13.05 14.05 27.82
C SER A 446 -11.55 13.97 27.52
N MET A 447 -11.16 14.15 26.24
CA MET A 447 -9.74 14.26 25.88
C MET A 447 -9.08 15.48 26.54
N LEU A 448 -9.76 16.63 26.60
CA LEU A 448 -9.24 17.83 27.25
C LEU A 448 -9.11 17.65 28.76
N SER A 449 -10.06 17.00 29.44
CA SER A 449 -9.97 16.75 30.87
C SER A 449 -8.84 15.77 31.22
N GLN A 450 -8.68 14.68 30.45
CA GLN A 450 -7.59 13.72 30.62
C GLN A 450 -6.21 14.36 30.40
N ALA A 451 -6.10 15.17 29.34
CA ALA A 451 -4.87 15.91 29.04
C ALA A 451 -4.50 16.88 30.17
N ARG A 452 -5.49 17.58 30.73
CA ARG A 452 -5.27 18.49 31.86
C ARG A 452 -4.87 17.76 33.14
N ALA A 453 -5.45 16.59 33.41
CA ALA A 453 -5.09 15.78 34.57
C ALA A 453 -3.65 15.24 34.50
N GLN A 454 -3.20 14.82 33.30
CA GLN A 454 -1.90 14.18 33.11
C GLN A 454 -0.74 15.16 32.85
N ALA A 455 -1.02 16.37 32.34
CA ALA A 455 -0.01 17.39 32.05
C ALA A 455 -0.13 18.63 32.95
N GLY A 456 -0.85 18.51 34.08
CA GLY A 456 -1.43 19.59 34.89
C GLY A 456 -0.57 20.84 35.14
N GLY A 457 0.73 20.70 35.40
CA GLY A 457 1.62 21.85 35.62
C GLY A 457 1.76 22.78 34.41
N ALA A 458 1.80 22.21 33.19
CA ALA A 458 1.97 22.96 31.95
C ALA A 458 0.65 23.57 31.43
N LEU A 459 -0.49 23.11 31.93
CA LEU A 459 -1.84 23.53 31.52
C LEU A 459 -2.63 24.21 32.64
N ALA A 460 -1.99 24.54 33.76
CA ALA A 460 -2.64 25.13 34.92
C ALA A 460 -3.40 26.43 34.56
N LYS A 461 -2.80 27.26 33.70
CA LYS A 461 -3.35 28.54 33.23
C LYS A 461 -4.13 28.44 31.90
N ALA A 462 -4.23 27.24 31.31
CA ALA A 462 -4.83 27.03 30.01
C ALA A 462 -6.32 26.63 30.13
N ALA A 463 -7.19 27.27 29.36
CA ALA A 463 -8.62 27.02 29.35
C ALA A 463 -9.00 26.02 28.23
N PRO A 464 -9.54 24.84 28.56
CA PRO A 464 -10.01 23.88 27.56
C PRO A 464 -11.29 24.37 26.89
N TYR A 465 -11.37 24.23 25.57
CA TYR A 465 -12.59 24.49 24.80
C TYR A 465 -12.65 23.63 23.54
N THR A 466 -13.87 23.41 23.05
CA THR A 466 -14.15 22.68 21.81
C THR A 466 -14.57 23.65 20.71
N VAL A 467 -14.14 23.37 19.47
CA VAL A 467 -14.60 24.11 18.28
C VAL A 467 -15.25 23.13 17.33
N LYS A 468 -16.55 23.33 17.07
CA LYS A 468 -17.27 22.60 16.03
C LYS A 468 -16.76 23.06 14.66
N VAL A 469 -16.32 22.11 13.84
CA VAL A 469 -15.82 22.35 12.48
C VAL A 469 -16.37 21.29 11.55
N GLU A 470 -16.92 21.72 10.43
CA GLU A 470 -17.38 20.81 9.38
C GLU A 470 -16.22 20.54 8.40
N HIS A 471 -15.94 19.26 8.15
CA HIS A 471 -14.90 18.85 7.21
C HIS A 471 -15.38 17.64 6.41
N GLY A 472 -15.53 17.81 5.10
CA GLY A 472 -15.96 16.73 4.20
C GLY A 472 -17.37 16.20 4.49
N GLY A 473 -18.29 17.06 4.96
CA GLY A 473 -19.66 16.68 5.30
C GLY A 473 -19.84 16.04 6.69
N ALA A 474 -18.75 15.83 7.44
CA ALA A 474 -18.80 15.39 8.83
C ALA A 474 -18.58 16.57 9.79
N THR A 475 -19.40 16.65 10.85
CA THR A 475 -19.16 17.54 11.98
C THR A 475 -18.07 16.94 12.86
N LEU A 476 -16.98 17.70 13.09
CA LEU A 476 -15.92 17.33 14.01
C LEU A 476 -15.75 18.39 15.11
N TYR A 477 -15.46 17.95 16.32
CA TYR A 477 -15.20 18.80 17.48
C TYR A 477 -13.69 18.83 17.75
N ARG A 478 -13.06 19.97 17.47
CA ARG A 478 -11.64 20.18 17.73
C ARG A 478 -11.41 20.47 19.21
N ALA A 479 -10.63 19.62 19.87
CA ALA A 479 -10.21 19.78 21.25
C ALA A 479 -9.03 20.76 21.33
N ARG A 480 -9.22 21.91 21.98
CA ARG A 480 -8.20 22.97 22.09
C ARG A 480 -8.02 23.47 23.52
N PHE A 481 -6.83 24.02 23.80
CA PHE A 481 -6.62 24.91 24.93
C PHE A 481 -6.24 26.31 24.46
N SER A 482 -6.78 27.32 25.13
CA SER A 482 -6.43 28.74 25.00
C SER A 482 -5.72 29.21 26.27
N GLY A 483 -5.04 30.35 26.25
CA GLY A 483 -4.32 30.88 27.41
C GLY A 483 -2.83 31.13 27.19
N PHE A 484 -2.34 31.05 25.94
CA PHE A 484 -0.92 31.22 25.63
C PHE A 484 -0.68 32.57 24.91
N SER A 485 0.05 33.47 25.57
CA SER A 485 0.44 34.77 25.01
C SER A 485 1.66 34.67 24.09
N GLU A 486 2.52 33.68 24.32
CA GLU A 486 3.80 33.52 23.64
C GLU A 486 3.90 32.17 22.95
N GLN A 487 4.56 32.14 21.79
CA GLN A 487 4.75 30.92 21.00
C GLN A 487 5.46 29.83 21.79
N ASP A 488 6.52 30.20 22.51
CA ASP A 488 7.36 29.24 23.23
C ASP A 488 6.58 28.55 24.35
N THR A 489 5.73 29.29 25.07
CA THR A 489 4.85 28.74 26.10
C THR A 489 3.84 27.73 25.54
N ALA A 490 3.26 28.00 24.35
CA ALA A 490 2.37 27.07 23.67
C ALA A 490 3.11 25.82 23.16
N GLN A 491 4.34 25.99 22.66
CA GLN A 491 5.17 24.88 22.21
C GLN A 491 5.62 23.99 23.37
N ASP A 492 6.01 24.56 24.49
CA ASP A 492 6.42 23.82 25.68
C ASP A 492 5.26 23.07 26.33
N ALA A 493 4.07 23.69 26.39
CA ALA A 493 2.85 22.97 26.77
C ALA A 493 2.55 21.79 25.83
N CYS A 494 2.74 21.97 24.51
CA CYS A 494 2.63 20.86 23.57
C CYS A 494 3.71 19.79 23.73
N LYS A 495 4.95 20.15 24.10
CA LYS A 495 6.00 19.16 24.41
C LYS A 495 5.64 18.36 25.65
N ALA A 496 5.13 19.00 26.70
CA ALA A 496 4.68 18.33 27.91
C ALA A 496 3.54 17.34 27.61
N LEU A 497 2.53 17.76 26.84
CA LEU A 497 1.43 16.89 26.41
C LEU A 497 1.90 15.68 25.57
N LYS A 498 2.87 15.88 24.68
CA LYS A 498 3.46 14.78 23.89
C LYS A 498 4.19 13.76 24.74
N ARG A 499 4.88 14.19 25.82
CA ARG A 499 5.52 13.27 26.78
C ARG A 499 4.47 12.46 27.55
N SER A 500 3.32 13.06 27.84
CA SER A 500 2.17 12.37 28.46
C SER A 500 1.32 11.57 27.45
N GLY A 501 1.75 11.43 26.19
CA GLY A 501 1.10 10.57 25.20
C GLY A 501 -0.01 11.23 24.36
N PHE A 502 -0.24 12.54 24.50
CA PHE A 502 -1.21 13.27 23.68
C PHE A 502 -0.59 13.83 22.40
N ASN A 503 -1.34 13.77 21.31
CA ASN A 503 -1.02 14.58 20.13
C ASN A 503 -1.25 16.06 20.48
N CYS A 504 -0.34 16.93 20.06
CA CYS A 504 -0.47 18.37 20.30
C CYS A 504 0.18 19.19 19.19
N PHE A 505 -0.54 20.21 18.74
CA PHE A 505 -0.09 21.17 17.73
C PHE A 505 -0.38 22.60 18.22
N ALA A 506 0.67 23.41 18.36
CA ALA A 506 0.55 24.83 18.67
C ALA A 506 0.33 25.63 17.39
N THR A 507 -0.69 26.47 17.38
CA THR A 507 -1.05 27.34 16.25
C THR A 507 -1.42 28.72 16.74
N ARG A 508 -1.24 29.71 15.87
CA ARG A 508 -1.81 31.03 16.11
C ARG A 508 -3.33 30.91 16.04
N SER A 509 -4.04 31.53 17.00
CA SER A 509 -5.50 31.51 17.09
C SER A 509 -6.16 32.26 15.94
#